data_AF-A0A0C9ZBM5-F1
#
_entry.id   AF-A0A0C9ZBM5-F1
#
_cell.length_a   1.000
_cell.length_b   1.000
_cell.length_c   1.000
_cell.angle_alpha   90.00
_cell.angle_beta   90.00
_cell.angle_gamma   90.00
#
_symmetry.space_group_name_H-M   'P 1'
#
loop_
_entity.id
_entity.type
_entity.pdbx_description
1 polymer ?
#
loop_
_entity_poly.entity_id
_entity_poly.type
_entity_poly.pdbx_seq_one_letter_code
_entity_poly.pdbx_strand_id
1 'polypeptide(L)'
;MASSITCMLEIYDRIASPLATSLLTTHPNQVTLDGRTPDLWSSWLGWAAEYDQELPKWQQLLSYYCRPTESPTESASLETPESIPAELRLLIDTVRNLQLSRESACVPVPASHSPHVASKTRGRSPSSFGMSPKKEHEVTRMATFIHNILSRDPRRRNVQHVVDVGSGQGYLSRALQERGLHVLALDNNANQTSGANNWKIKDALRRAHEQRRNNTRDIKTGSSQTTPSSHSNGSLTHRTVHIKPTTLEAAIEDWLLANVPDTFTSSRDPIPIMFVALHACGSLTVDVLRTFLSHRSKAESGRWWEPHSLVVVGCCYNLITPSDFPLSEPLLALSPRPTLPIAALHLATQVPTHWFRTERAGMGACLAVRKVVYRALLQPVIQLAAQCRKESTDSQEIMSRENNQELTARLGLGETPENRRLGKLNNTSYTDWSTFLVSATTKLGISVDDLTRRHSEGEGPGDELPPWILNHGDDSGGEEGVFERLRMESRLEVVHVLRCILGPLIESLILLDRYEWLREELGVVRGKYPVNEEGREQLQNGAVAVEMVSLFDQVTGSGRNVALVVSPT
;
A
#
# COMPACT_ATOMS: atom_id res chain seq x y z
N MET A 1 5.01 -26.83 8.47
CA MET A 1 4.55 -25.44 8.25
C MET A 1 4.23 -24.85 9.60
N ALA A 2 4.92 -23.78 10.00
CA ALA A 2 4.54 -23.04 11.21
C ALA A 2 3.10 -22.53 11.06
N SER A 3 2.35 -22.43 12.16
CA SER A 3 1.03 -21.81 12.10
C SER A 3 1.18 -20.33 11.70
N SER A 4 0.15 -19.77 11.07
CA SER A 4 0.11 -18.34 10.73
C SER A 4 0.31 -17.45 11.97
N ILE A 5 -0.14 -17.90 13.15
CA ILE A 5 0.13 -17.27 14.45
C ILE A 5 1.64 -17.27 14.76
N THR A 6 2.32 -18.41 14.65
CA THR A 6 3.78 -18.50 14.91
C THR A 6 4.56 -17.57 13.97
N CYS A 7 4.21 -17.58 12.68
CA CYS A 7 4.82 -16.69 11.69
C CYS A 7 4.60 -15.20 12.05
N MET A 8 3.38 -14.82 12.40
CA MET A 8 3.03 -13.45 12.80
C MET A 8 3.83 -12.98 14.02
N LEU A 9 3.92 -13.81 15.05
CA LEU A 9 4.68 -13.49 16.27
C LEU A 9 6.18 -13.40 15.99
N GLU A 10 6.72 -14.29 15.16
CA GLU A 10 8.12 -14.23 14.73
C GLU A 10 8.42 -12.97 13.92
N ILE A 11 7.54 -12.58 12.99
CA ILE A 11 7.66 -11.33 12.25
C ILE A 11 7.70 -10.13 13.21
N TYR A 12 6.80 -10.10 14.20
CA TYR A 12 6.78 -9.02 15.19
C TYR A 12 8.07 -8.96 15.99
N ASP A 13 8.58 -10.09 16.50
CA ASP A 13 9.88 -10.18 17.19
C ASP A 13 11.01 -9.58 16.35
N ARG A 14 11.06 -9.92 15.06
CA ARG A 14 12.10 -9.41 14.16
C ARG A 14 11.97 -7.91 13.86
N ILE A 15 10.76 -7.40 13.68
CA ILE A 15 10.52 -5.97 13.51
C ILE A 15 10.86 -5.20 14.80
N ALA A 16 10.60 -5.79 15.96
CA ALA A 16 10.90 -5.22 17.27
C ALA A 16 12.39 -5.34 17.68
N SER A 17 13.22 -6.03 16.88
CA SER A 17 14.67 -6.10 17.14
C SER A 17 15.32 -4.70 17.17
N PRO A 18 16.42 -4.51 17.93
CA PRO A 18 17.06 -3.20 18.06
C PRO A 18 17.46 -2.58 16.71
N LEU A 19 18.05 -3.38 15.81
CA LEU A 19 18.46 -2.91 14.49
C LEU A 19 17.25 -2.49 13.65
N ALA A 20 16.23 -3.34 13.52
CA ALA A 20 15.03 -3.03 12.73
C ALA A 20 14.31 -1.79 13.30
N THR A 21 14.14 -1.73 14.62
CA THR A 21 13.53 -0.58 15.31
C THR A 21 14.31 0.70 15.02
N SER A 22 15.63 0.70 15.16
CA SER A 22 16.46 1.89 14.89
C SER A 22 16.35 2.35 13.43
N LEU A 23 16.30 1.43 12.46
CA LEU A 23 16.08 1.78 11.05
C LEU A 23 14.71 2.41 10.82
N LEU A 24 13.66 1.90 11.47
CA LEU A 24 12.29 2.40 11.31
C LEU A 24 12.08 3.76 12.00
N THR A 25 12.75 4.02 13.12
CA THR A 25 12.58 5.26 13.90
C THR A 25 13.58 6.37 13.56
N THR A 26 14.71 6.05 12.92
CA THR A 26 15.70 7.05 12.48
C THR A 26 15.53 7.38 10.99
N HIS A 27 15.03 8.58 10.70
CA HIS A 27 14.87 9.05 9.31
C HIS A 27 16.21 9.45 8.68
N PRO A 28 16.45 9.28 7.37
CA PRO A 28 17.69 9.72 6.70
C PRO A 28 18.12 11.15 7.02
N ASN A 29 17.19 12.11 7.08
CA ASN A 29 17.48 13.49 7.52
C ASN A 29 18.16 13.60 8.89
N GLN A 30 17.95 12.66 9.80
CA GLN A 30 18.59 12.71 11.12
C GLN A 30 20.05 12.24 11.06
N VAL A 31 20.43 11.42 10.08
CA VAL A 31 21.77 10.83 9.96
C VAL A 31 22.83 11.89 9.66
N THR A 32 22.43 12.98 8.99
CA THR A 32 23.31 14.11 8.68
C THR A 32 23.47 15.11 9.83
N LEU A 33 22.82 14.87 10.97
CA LEU A 33 22.88 15.73 12.15
C LEU A 33 23.78 15.07 13.20
N ASP A 34 24.69 15.85 13.77
CA ASP A 34 25.68 15.34 14.71
C ASP A 34 25.06 14.65 15.92
N GLY A 35 25.65 13.52 16.32
CA GLY A 35 25.21 12.72 17.46
C GLY A 35 23.84 12.04 17.29
N ARG A 36 23.21 12.09 16.10
CA ARG A 36 21.88 11.49 15.86
C ARG A 36 21.91 10.17 15.11
N THR A 37 23.09 9.65 14.80
CA THR A 37 23.24 8.32 14.21
C THR A 37 23.26 7.26 15.31
N PRO A 38 22.42 6.21 15.25
CA PRO A 38 22.42 5.14 16.26
C PRO A 38 23.74 4.38 16.33
N ASP A 39 24.25 4.14 17.54
CA ASP A 39 25.50 3.38 17.78
C ASP A 39 25.45 1.96 17.20
N LEU A 40 24.26 1.37 17.14
CA LEU A 40 23.99 0.06 16.54
C LEU A 40 24.41 -0.03 15.07
N TRP A 41 24.62 1.10 14.39
CA TRP A 41 24.97 1.12 12.97
C TRP A 41 26.49 1.18 12.74
N SER A 42 27.28 1.36 13.80
CA SER A 42 28.74 1.51 13.72
C SER A 42 29.44 0.35 13.00
N SER A 43 28.91 -0.88 13.13
CA SER A 43 29.47 -2.10 12.52
C SER A 43 29.46 -2.09 10.98
N TRP A 44 28.56 -1.33 10.35
CA TRP A 44 28.38 -1.33 8.89
C TRP A 44 28.38 0.06 8.25
N LEU A 45 28.36 1.16 9.02
CA LEU A 45 28.41 2.51 8.46
C LEU A 45 29.73 2.87 7.77
N GLY A 46 30.83 2.20 8.14
CA GLY A 46 32.10 2.28 7.42
C GLY A 46 31.95 1.74 6.00
N TRP A 47 31.47 0.50 5.88
CA TRP A 47 31.17 -0.14 4.60
C TRP A 47 30.15 0.66 3.77
N ALA A 48 29.10 1.19 4.41
CA ALA A 48 28.09 1.99 3.73
C ALA A 48 28.63 3.33 3.20
N ALA A 49 29.74 3.83 3.74
CA ALA A 49 30.39 5.06 3.26
C ALA A 49 31.33 4.84 2.07
N GLU A 50 31.68 3.60 1.75
CA GLU A 50 32.51 3.31 0.58
C GLU A 50 31.74 3.65 -0.70
N TYR A 51 32.07 4.80 -1.29
CA TYR A 51 31.45 5.25 -2.53
C TYR A 51 31.96 4.42 -3.71
N ASP A 52 31.03 3.82 -4.44
CA ASP A 52 31.28 3.05 -5.65
C ASP A 52 30.32 3.55 -6.74
N GLN A 53 30.90 4.12 -7.81
CA GLN A 53 30.14 4.71 -8.91
C GLN A 53 29.55 3.64 -9.84
N GLU A 54 30.24 2.50 -9.99
CA GLU A 54 29.83 1.42 -10.89
C GLU A 54 28.73 0.57 -10.24
N LEU A 55 28.89 0.25 -8.95
CA LEU A 55 27.91 -0.54 -8.21
C LEU A 55 27.66 0.01 -6.80
N PRO A 56 26.77 1.01 -6.68
CA PRO A 56 26.43 1.61 -5.39
C PRO A 56 26.01 0.57 -4.34
N LYS A 57 26.46 0.73 -3.10
CA LYS A 57 26.24 -0.25 -2.01
C LYS A 57 24.78 -0.61 -1.80
N TRP A 58 23.86 0.36 -1.94
CA TRP A 58 22.43 0.10 -1.81
C TRP A 58 21.87 -0.80 -2.92
N GLN A 59 22.45 -0.75 -4.13
CA GLN A 59 22.11 -1.66 -5.23
C GLN A 59 22.66 -3.07 -4.98
N GLN A 60 23.79 -3.21 -4.28
CA GLN A 60 24.29 -4.50 -3.81
C GLN A 60 23.30 -5.13 -2.81
N LEU A 61 22.82 -4.36 -1.84
CA LEU A 61 21.78 -4.82 -0.89
C LEU A 61 20.51 -5.28 -1.61
N LEU A 62 20.06 -4.50 -2.59
CA LEU A 62 18.87 -4.82 -3.35
C LEU A 62 19.06 -6.06 -4.24
N SER A 63 20.24 -6.20 -4.84
CA SER A 63 20.62 -7.37 -5.62
C SER A 63 20.62 -8.62 -4.74
N TYR A 64 21.20 -8.53 -3.53
CA TYR A 64 21.16 -9.61 -2.54
C TYR A 64 19.73 -9.97 -2.13
N TYR A 65 18.90 -8.97 -1.83
CA TYR A 65 17.48 -9.15 -1.50
C TYR A 65 16.70 -9.88 -2.60
N CYS A 66 16.99 -9.58 -3.87
CA CYS A 66 16.32 -10.16 -5.03
C CYS A 66 16.91 -11.52 -5.48
N ARG A 67 17.93 -12.08 -4.81
CA ARG A 67 18.51 -13.38 -5.19
C ARG A 67 17.47 -14.50 -5.05
N PRO A 68 17.41 -15.47 -6.00
CA PRO A 68 16.60 -16.67 -5.84
C PRO A 68 17.01 -17.49 -4.61
N THR A 69 16.06 -18.19 -3.99
CA THR A 69 16.32 -19.01 -2.79
C THR A 69 16.99 -20.36 -3.13
N GLU A 70 16.93 -20.82 -4.39
CA GLU A 70 17.21 -22.23 -4.76
C GLU A 70 18.48 -22.50 -5.60
N SER A 71 19.41 -21.56 -5.80
CA SER A 71 20.61 -21.85 -6.61
C SER A 71 21.91 -21.83 -5.80
N PRO A 72 22.39 -22.98 -5.28
CA PRO A 72 23.78 -23.19 -4.90
C PRO A 72 24.65 -23.62 -6.10
N THR A 73 24.25 -23.30 -7.34
CA THR A 73 25.04 -23.63 -8.53
C THR A 73 25.84 -22.43 -9.01
N GLU A 74 27.16 -22.64 -8.97
CA GLU A 74 28.27 -21.85 -9.46
C GLU A 74 28.10 -21.39 -10.92
N SER A 75 27.31 -20.34 -11.18
CA SER A 75 27.42 -19.56 -12.42
C SER A 75 26.64 -18.26 -12.34
N ALA A 76 27.09 -17.33 -11.49
CA ALA A 76 26.82 -15.91 -11.63
C ALA A 76 28.03 -15.15 -11.09
N SER A 77 29.04 -14.99 -11.95
CA SER A 77 30.17 -14.11 -11.71
C SER A 77 29.68 -12.65 -11.68
N LEU A 78 29.56 -12.09 -10.48
CA LEU A 78 30.19 -10.82 -10.05
C LEU A 78 29.60 -10.43 -8.67
N GLU A 79 30.49 -10.41 -7.67
CA GLU A 79 30.32 -10.04 -6.26
C GLU A 79 29.73 -11.08 -5.29
N THR A 80 30.65 -11.63 -4.50
CA THR A 80 30.41 -12.54 -3.37
C THR A 80 29.50 -11.86 -2.34
N PRO A 81 28.44 -12.55 -1.85
CA PRO A 81 27.64 -12.04 -0.73
C PRO A 81 28.46 -11.64 0.51
N GLU A 82 29.70 -12.12 0.61
CA GLU A 82 30.65 -11.83 1.67
C GLU A 82 31.01 -10.34 1.81
N SER A 83 30.85 -9.52 0.76
CA SER A 83 31.10 -8.07 0.85
C SER A 83 30.06 -7.34 1.70
N ILE A 84 28.83 -7.87 1.79
CA ILE A 84 27.76 -7.26 2.59
C ILE A 84 27.95 -7.68 4.06
N PRO A 85 27.97 -6.70 5.00
CA PRO A 85 28.09 -6.98 6.43
C PRO A 85 27.09 -8.05 6.91
N ALA A 86 27.56 -8.99 7.73
CA ALA A 86 26.79 -10.18 8.13
C ALA A 86 25.45 -9.83 8.80
N GLU A 87 25.42 -8.76 9.60
CA GLU A 87 24.22 -8.26 10.26
C GLU A 87 23.15 -7.76 9.26
N LEU A 88 23.59 -7.09 8.18
CA LEU A 88 22.68 -6.65 7.10
C LEU A 88 22.18 -7.84 6.28
N ARG A 89 23.03 -8.84 6.03
CA ARG A 89 22.60 -10.10 5.38
C ARG A 89 21.55 -10.81 6.21
N LEU A 90 21.78 -10.95 7.51
CA LEU A 90 20.83 -11.57 8.44
C LEU A 90 19.48 -10.83 8.43
N LEU A 91 19.50 -9.50 8.43
CA LEU A 91 18.29 -8.68 8.32
C LEU A 91 17.55 -8.94 7.00
N ILE A 92 18.27 -8.93 5.87
CA ILE A 92 17.70 -9.17 4.54
C ILE A 92 17.14 -10.59 4.43
N ASP A 93 17.86 -11.60 4.89
CA ASP A 93 17.43 -13.00 4.85
C ASP A 93 16.22 -13.22 5.77
N THR A 94 16.15 -12.54 6.91
CA THR A 94 14.96 -12.53 7.78
C THR A 94 13.74 -12.02 7.02
N VAL A 95 13.86 -10.88 6.32
CA VAL A 95 12.75 -10.35 5.50
C VAL A 95 12.39 -11.33 4.39
N ARG A 96 13.36 -11.89 3.66
CA ARG A 96 13.13 -12.85 2.57
C ARG A 96 12.38 -14.09 3.04
N ASN A 97 12.74 -14.61 4.22
CA ASN A 97 12.19 -15.85 4.75
C ASN A 97 10.81 -15.69 5.40
N LEU A 98 10.54 -14.53 6.01
CA LEU A 98 9.33 -14.31 6.80
C LEU A 98 8.23 -13.50 6.07
N GLN A 99 8.56 -12.73 5.04
CA GLN A 99 7.52 -11.99 4.30
C GLN A 99 6.52 -12.96 3.64
N LEU A 100 5.25 -12.55 3.54
CA LEU A 100 4.25 -13.31 2.80
C LEU A 100 4.63 -13.42 1.32
N SER A 101 4.42 -14.61 0.76
CA SER A 101 4.62 -14.83 -0.68
C SER A 101 3.70 -13.94 -1.50
N ARG A 102 4.28 -13.27 -2.49
CA ARG A 102 3.58 -12.35 -3.40
C ARG A 102 3.36 -12.96 -4.78
N GLU A 103 3.69 -14.24 -4.95
CA GLU A 103 3.40 -14.95 -6.19
C GLU A 103 1.90 -14.99 -6.42
N SER A 104 1.48 -14.59 -7.62
CA SER A 104 0.06 -14.54 -7.91
C SER A 104 -0.52 -15.94 -7.91
N ALA A 105 -1.60 -16.14 -7.16
CA ALA A 105 -2.36 -17.37 -7.22
C ALA A 105 -2.80 -17.63 -8.68
N CYS A 106 -2.77 -18.89 -9.09
CA CYS A 106 -3.27 -19.29 -10.39
C CYS A 106 -4.80 -19.14 -10.41
N VAL A 107 -5.29 -17.93 -10.69
CA VAL A 107 -6.70 -17.68 -10.98
C VAL A 107 -6.89 -18.06 -12.45
N PRO A 108 -7.66 -19.10 -12.78
CA PRO A 108 -7.94 -19.44 -14.17
C PRO A 108 -8.67 -18.25 -14.82
N VAL A 109 -7.96 -17.49 -15.65
CA VAL A 109 -8.58 -16.45 -16.47
C VAL A 109 -9.16 -17.16 -17.69
N PRO A 110 -10.46 -17.00 -18.01
CA PRO A 110 -11.03 -17.57 -19.23
C PRO A 110 -10.19 -17.16 -20.45
N ALA A 111 -9.91 -18.13 -21.33
CA ALA A 111 -9.00 -18.01 -22.48
C ALA A 111 -9.36 -16.89 -23.49
N SER A 112 -10.50 -16.20 -23.32
CA SER A 112 -10.89 -15.04 -24.11
C SER A 112 -10.05 -13.77 -23.85
N HIS A 113 -9.14 -13.77 -22.86
CA HIS A 113 -8.27 -12.64 -22.52
C HIS A 113 -6.77 -12.97 -22.38
N SER A 114 -6.28 -14.03 -23.02
CA SER A 114 -4.83 -14.29 -23.09
C SER A 114 -4.09 -13.14 -23.81
N PRO A 115 -2.94 -12.66 -23.30
CA PRO A 115 -2.14 -11.61 -23.96
C PRO A 115 -1.27 -12.12 -25.11
N HIS A 116 -1.42 -13.38 -25.56
CA HIS A 116 -0.66 -13.89 -26.70
C HIS A 116 -1.45 -13.83 -28.01
N VAL A 117 -0.87 -13.09 -28.95
CA VAL A 117 -1.33 -12.81 -30.33
C VAL A 117 -2.41 -11.72 -30.42
N ALA A 118 -1.93 -10.48 -30.50
CA ALA A 118 -2.72 -9.32 -30.92
C ALA A 118 -3.21 -9.50 -32.37
N SER A 119 -4.39 -10.11 -32.55
CA SER A 119 -5.22 -9.86 -33.72
C SER A 119 -5.77 -8.44 -33.60
N LYS A 120 -5.28 -7.53 -34.45
CA LYS A 120 -5.60 -6.08 -34.46
C LYS A 120 -7.07 -5.73 -34.77
N THR A 121 -8.02 -6.65 -34.68
CA THR A 121 -9.40 -6.40 -35.13
C THR A 121 -10.48 -7.09 -34.28
N ARG A 122 -10.57 -6.76 -32.99
CA ARG A 122 -11.83 -6.84 -32.20
C ARG A 122 -11.76 -5.83 -31.03
N GLY A 123 -12.79 -4.99 -30.89
CA GLY A 123 -12.80 -3.83 -30.01
C GLY A 123 -12.64 -4.18 -28.52
N ARG A 124 -11.91 -3.34 -27.79
CA ARG A 124 -11.78 -3.35 -26.32
C ARG A 124 -13.17 -3.38 -25.65
N SER A 125 -13.32 -4.10 -24.54
CA SER A 125 -14.59 -4.13 -23.79
C SER A 125 -14.96 -2.71 -23.30
N PRO A 126 -16.26 -2.38 -23.19
CA PRO A 126 -16.74 -1.12 -22.60
C PRO A 126 -16.14 -0.78 -21.23
N SER A 127 -15.90 -1.80 -20.41
CA SER A 127 -15.32 -1.68 -19.07
C SER A 127 -13.83 -1.30 -19.06
N SER A 128 -13.05 -1.70 -20.07
CA SER A 128 -11.59 -1.51 -20.14
C SER A 128 -11.11 -0.12 -20.58
N PHE A 129 -11.98 0.66 -21.21
CA PHE A 129 -11.59 1.93 -21.81
C PHE A 129 -11.20 2.97 -20.73
N GLY A 130 -10.14 3.75 -20.96
CA GLY A 130 -9.65 4.77 -20.03
C GLY A 130 -8.87 4.27 -18.79
N MET A 131 -8.71 2.95 -18.62
CA MET A 131 -7.89 2.39 -17.55
C MET A 131 -6.41 2.36 -17.93
N SER A 132 -5.54 2.55 -16.93
CA SER A 132 -4.13 2.16 -17.07
C SER A 132 -4.04 0.63 -17.16
N PRO A 133 -3.00 0.06 -17.82
CA PRO A 133 -2.84 -1.39 -17.92
C PRO A 133 -2.87 -2.11 -16.57
N LYS A 134 -2.26 -1.49 -15.54
CA LYS A 134 -2.32 -1.97 -14.16
C LYS A 134 -3.75 -2.06 -13.63
N LYS A 135 -4.54 -0.99 -13.80
CA LYS A 135 -5.91 -0.92 -13.27
C LYS A 135 -6.82 -1.91 -13.99
N GLU A 136 -6.64 -2.04 -15.30
CA GLU A 136 -7.35 -3.05 -16.12
C GLU A 136 -7.06 -4.47 -15.63
N HIS A 137 -5.80 -4.78 -15.32
CA HIS A 137 -5.40 -6.07 -14.75
C HIS A 137 -6.02 -6.33 -13.37
N GLU A 138 -5.91 -5.40 -12.43
CA GLU A 138 -6.46 -5.54 -11.07
C GLU A 138 -7.99 -5.78 -11.11
N VAL A 139 -8.72 -4.97 -11.89
CA VAL A 139 -10.17 -5.08 -12.04
C VAL A 139 -10.57 -6.42 -12.68
N THR A 140 -9.91 -6.80 -13.77
CA THR A 140 -10.21 -8.05 -14.49
C THR A 140 -9.98 -9.27 -13.61
N ARG A 141 -8.87 -9.32 -12.88
CA ARG A 141 -8.54 -10.44 -11.99
C ARG A 141 -9.50 -10.52 -10.81
N MET A 142 -9.79 -9.41 -10.15
CA MET A 142 -10.71 -9.42 -9.01
C MET A 142 -12.13 -9.80 -9.43
N ALA A 143 -12.64 -9.26 -10.55
CA ALA A 143 -13.97 -9.62 -11.06
C ALA A 143 -14.07 -11.11 -11.46
N THR A 144 -12.99 -11.68 -12.00
CA THR A 144 -12.92 -13.13 -12.33
C THR A 144 -12.88 -13.98 -11.07
N PHE A 145 -12.09 -13.58 -10.08
CA PHE A 145 -12.00 -14.28 -8.80
C PHE A 145 -13.35 -14.28 -8.05
N ILE A 146 -14.03 -13.13 -8.01
CA ILE A 146 -15.38 -12.98 -7.44
C ILE A 146 -16.36 -13.94 -8.14
N HIS A 147 -16.36 -13.97 -9.47
CA HIS A 147 -17.22 -14.88 -10.21
C HIS A 147 -16.97 -16.35 -9.87
N ASN A 148 -15.71 -16.75 -9.66
CA ASN A 148 -15.36 -18.10 -9.27
C ASN A 148 -15.85 -18.45 -7.86
N ILE A 149 -15.77 -17.53 -6.89
CA ILE A 149 -16.35 -17.72 -5.55
C ILE A 149 -17.87 -17.94 -5.66
N LEU A 150 -18.57 -17.04 -6.37
CA LEU A 150 -20.03 -17.08 -6.48
C LEU A 150 -20.53 -18.32 -7.24
N SER A 151 -19.76 -18.83 -8.20
CA SER A 151 -20.14 -20.02 -8.98
C SER A 151 -19.95 -21.33 -8.23
N ARG A 152 -19.17 -21.34 -7.14
CA ARG A 152 -18.80 -22.55 -6.40
C ARG A 152 -19.83 -22.97 -5.35
N ASP A 153 -20.69 -22.08 -4.86
CA ASP A 153 -21.66 -22.42 -3.81
C ASP A 153 -22.97 -23.00 -4.41
N PRO A 154 -23.21 -24.32 -4.32
CA PRO A 154 -24.43 -24.92 -4.84
C PRO A 154 -25.65 -24.62 -3.95
N ARG A 155 -25.44 -24.23 -2.69
CA ARG A 155 -26.49 -24.00 -1.68
C ARG A 155 -27.16 -22.64 -1.85
N ARG A 156 -26.55 -21.71 -2.59
CA ARG A 156 -27.04 -20.34 -2.77
C ARG A 156 -26.88 -19.85 -4.21
N ARG A 157 -27.47 -20.57 -5.17
CA ARG A 157 -27.40 -20.31 -6.63
C ARG A 157 -27.84 -18.91 -7.11
N ASN A 158 -28.21 -17.97 -6.23
CA ASN A 158 -28.67 -16.62 -6.56
C ASN A 158 -28.01 -15.51 -5.71
N VAL A 159 -26.72 -15.61 -5.35
CA VAL A 159 -26.01 -14.42 -4.81
C VAL A 159 -25.80 -13.42 -5.95
N GLN A 160 -26.67 -12.41 -5.99
CA GLN A 160 -26.65 -11.37 -7.02
C GLN A 160 -26.29 -9.99 -6.45
N HIS A 161 -26.25 -9.82 -5.13
CA HIS A 161 -26.03 -8.54 -4.48
C HIS A 161 -24.58 -8.40 -4.01
N VAL A 162 -23.93 -7.32 -4.45
CA VAL A 162 -22.55 -6.99 -4.09
C VAL A 162 -22.46 -5.57 -3.55
N VAL A 163 -21.75 -5.39 -2.45
CA VAL A 163 -21.41 -4.08 -1.90
C VAL A 163 -19.93 -3.83 -2.16
N ASP A 164 -19.64 -2.86 -3.03
CA ASP A 164 -18.30 -2.42 -3.40
C ASP A 164 -17.91 -1.17 -2.58
N VAL A 165 -17.10 -1.38 -1.55
CA VAL A 165 -16.71 -0.36 -0.58
C VAL A 165 -15.39 0.29 -0.98
N GLY A 166 -15.36 1.62 -1.03
CA GLY A 166 -14.20 2.35 -1.57
C GLY A 166 -14.12 2.24 -3.09
N SER A 167 -15.28 2.25 -3.76
CA SER A 167 -15.43 1.98 -5.19
C SER A 167 -14.68 2.96 -6.11
N GLY A 168 -14.30 4.14 -5.62
CA GLY A 168 -13.62 5.17 -6.38
C GLY A 168 -14.37 5.53 -7.66
N GLN A 169 -13.70 5.36 -8.81
CA GLN A 169 -14.30 5.60 -10.13
C GLN A 169 -15.20 4.45 -10.63
N GLY A 170 -15.47 3.45 -9.80
CA GLY A 170 -16.43 2.37 -10.07
C GLY A 170 -16.06 1.43 -11.22
N TYR A 171 -14.77 1.19 -11.48
CA TYR A 171 -14.37 0.24 -12.54
C TYR A 171 -14.69 -1.21 -12.16
N LEU A 172 -14.39 -1.61 -10.93
CA LEU A 172 -14.76 -2.93 -10.41
C LEU A 172 -16.28 -3.08 -10.39
N SER A 173 -17.00 -2.09 -9.85
CA SER A 173 -18.46 -2.09 -9.78
C SER A 173 -19.12 -2.30 -11.14
N ARG A 174 -18.61 -1.65 -12.20
CA ARG A 174 -19.08 -1.86 -13.58
C ARG A 174 -18.75 -3.24 -14.12
N ALA A 175 -17.53 -3.74 -13.90
CA ALA A 175 -17.13 -5.08 -14.33
C ALA A 175 -17.99 -6.18 -13.66
N LEU A 176 -18.42 -5.96 -12.41
CA LEU A 176 -19.33 -6.85 -11.70
C LEU A 176 -20.77 -6.73 -12.21
N GLN A 177 -21.24 -5.52 -12.48
CA GLN A 177 -22.55 -5.28 -13.10
C GLN A 177 -22.66 -5.95 -14.49
N GLU A 178 -21.61 -5.88 -15.31
CA GLU A 178 -21.53 -6.56 -16.62
C GLU A 178 -21.65 -8.09 -16.51
N ARG A 179 -21.38 -8.67 -15.32
CA ARG A 179 -21.57 -10.09 -15.01
C ARG A 179 -22.97 -10.41 -14.48
N GLY A 180 -23.89 -9.45 -14.49
CA GLY A 180 -25.28 -9.63 -14.06
C GLY A 180 -25.52 -9.38 -12.57
N LEU A 181 -24.57 -8.78 -11.85
CA LEU A 181 -24.70 -8.52 -10.41
C LEU A 181 -25.36 -7.15 -10.14
N HIS A 182 -26.10 -7.06 -9.05
CA HIS A 182 -26.64 -5.84 -8.47
C HIS A 182 -25.61 -5.26 -7.49
N VAL A 183 -25.02 -4.12 -7.85
CA VAL A 183 -23.87 -3.55 -7.16
C VAL A 183 -24.22 -2.23 -6.49
N LEU A 184 -24.00 -2.16 -5.17
CA LEU A 184 -23.96 -0.92 -4.42
C LEU A 184 -22.50 -0.44 -4.33
N ALA A 185 -22.16 0.60 -5.07
CA ALA A 185 -20.84 1.22 -5.09
C ALA A 185 -20.81 2.41 -4.13
N LEU A 186 -19.99 2.30 -3.07
CA LEU A 186 -19.85 3.30 -2.02
C LEU A 186 -18.48 3.97 -2.09
N ASP A 187 -18.44 5.29 -1.96
CA ASP A 187 -17.20 6.07 -1.83
C ASP A 187 -17.43 7.29 -0.93
N ASN A 188 -16.38 7.81 -0.29
CA ASN A 188 -16.51 8.99 0.57
C ASN A 188 -16.36 10.32 -0.20
N ASN A 189 -15.96 10.27 -1.48
CA ASN A 189 -15.65 11.45 -2.28
C ASN A 189 -16.65 11.66 -3.42
N ALA A 190 -17.42 12.74 -3.34
CA ALA A 190 -18.39 13.13 -4.36
C ALA A 190 -17.76 13.33 -5.76
N ASN A 191 -16.48 13.69 -5.84
CA ASN A 191 -15.77 13.86 -7.12
C ASN A 191 -15.48 12.51 -7.81
N GLN A 192 -15.34 11.43 -7.04
CA GLN A 192 -15.21 10.09 -7.62
C GLN A 192 -16.55 9.59 -8.15
N THR A 193 -17.65 9.91 -7.45
CA THR A 193 -19.03 9.67 -7.88
C THR A 193 -19.39 10.43 -9.15
N SER A 194 -18.97 11.70 -9.28
CA SER A 194 -19.16 12.49 -10.50
C SER A 194 -18.29 11.98 -11.66
N GLY A 195 -17.06 11.50 -11.37
CA GLY A 195 -16.22 10.79 -12.34
C GLY A 195 -16.85 9.51 -12.88
N ALA A 196 -17.52 8.73 -12.03
CA ALA A 196 -18.28 7.54 -12.44
C ALA A 196 -19.51 7.90 -13.30
N ASN A 197 -20.23 8.98 -12.97
CA ASN A 197 -21.36 9.47 -13.76
C ASN A 197 -20.93 10.07 -15.11
N ASN A 198 -19.80 10.80 -15.15
CA ASN A 198 -19.21 11.30 -16.39
C ASN A 198 -18.82 10.16 -17.35
N TRP A 199 -18.52 8.97 -16.83
CA TRP A 199 -18.30 7.79 -17.66
C TRP A 199 -19.57 7.25 -18.29
N LYS A 200 -20.70 7.24 -17.58
CA LYS A 200 -22.01 6.87 -18.15
C LYS A 200 -22.34 7.73 -19.37
N ILE A 201 -22.04 9.03 -19.29
CA ILE A 201 -22.19 9.97 -20.40
C ILE A 201 -21.24 9.63 -21.55
N LYS A 202 -19.95 9.38 -21.28
CA LYS A 202 -18.97 9.00 -22.32
C LYS A 202 -19.30 7.67 -23.00
N ASP A 203 -19.77 6.67 -22.26
CA ASP A 203 -20.17 5.38 -22.83
C ASP A 203 -21.45 5.51 -23.67
N ALA A 204 -22.44 6.31 -23.22
CA ALA A 204 -23.63 6.61 -24.01
C ALA A 204 -23.29 7.34 -25.32
N LEU A 205 -22.40 8.34 -25.26
CA LEU A 205 -21.89 9.04 -26.44
C LEU A 205 -21.15 8.09 -27.39
N ARG A 206 -20.36 7.16 -26.87
CA ARG A 206 -19.67 6.14 -27.67
C ARG A 206 -20.64 5.18 -28.34
N ARG A 207 -21.62 4.62 -27.61
CA ARG A 207 -22.64 3.73 -28.19
C ARG A 207 -23.41 4.43 -29.30
N ALA A 208 -23.76 5.71 -29.10
CA ALA A 208 -24.37 6.52 -30.14
C ALA A 208 -23.44 6.72 -31.36
N HIS A 209 -22.14 6.90 -31.14
CA HIS A 209 -21.15 7.02 -32.22
C HIS A 209 -20.89 5.69 -32.95
N GLU A 210 -20.83 4.56 -32.25
CA GLU A 210 -20.69 3.22 -32.82
C GLU A 210 -21.94 2.81 -33.60
N GLN A 211 -23.14 3.12 -33.09
CA GLN A 211 -24.40 2.93 -33.81
C GLN A 211 -24.45 3.76 -35.10
N ARG A 212 -24.02 5.03 -35.05
CA ARG A 212 -23.89 5.86 -36.26
C ARG A 212 -22.89 5.28 -37.26
N ARG A 213 -21.76 4.73 -36.77
CA ARG A 213 -20.71 4.13 -37.61
C ARG A 213 -21.13 2.80 -38.23
N ASN A 214 -21.92 1.99 -37.53
CA ASN A 214 -22.46 0.73 -38.05
C ASN A 214 -23.61 0.97 -39.04
N ASN A 215 -24.49 1.96 -38.79
CA ASN A 215 -25.50 2.39 -39.77
C ASN A 215 -24.89 2.88 -41.09
N THR A 216 -23.66 3.39 -41.07
CA THR A 216 -22.93 3.81 -42.29
C THR A 216 -22.32 2.62 -43.06
N ARG A 217 -22.13 1.46 -42.41
CA ARG A 217 -21.55 0.24 -43.00
C ARG A 217 -22.60 -0.77 -43.47
N ASP A 218 -23.79 -0.78 -42.87
CA ASP A 218 -24.89 -1.69 -43.23
C ASP A 218 -25.60 -1.36 -44.57
N ILE A 219 -25.17 -0.31 -45.29
CA ILE A 219 -25.65 -0.03 -46.66
C ILE A 219 -25.03 -0.98 -47.71
N LYS A 220 -24.03 -1.82 -47.36
CA LYS A 220 -23.33 -2.67 -48.34
C LYS A 220 -23.31 -4.19 -48.14
N THR A 221 -23.86 -4.75 -47.07
CA THR A 221 -23.97 -6.22 -46.93
C THR A 221 -25.20 -6.59 -46.11
N GLY A 222 -26.17 -7.26 -46.74
CA GLY A 222 -27.38 -7.73 -46.08
C GLY A 222 -27.17 -9.02 -45.28
N SER A 223 -28.09 -9.23 -44.32
CA SER A 223 -28.23 -10.37 -43.38
C SER A 223 -27.34 -10.27 -42.13
N SER A 224 -27.77 -10.60 -40.90
CA SER A 224 -28.95 -11.28 -40.37
C SER A 224 -29.26 -10.75 -38.96
N GLN A 225 -30.55 -10.75 -38.57
CA GLN A 225 -31.00 -10.50 -37.21
C GLN A 225 -30.46 -11.59 -36.26
N THR A 226 -29.55 -11.22 -35.36
CA THR A 226 -29.25 -12.00 -34.17
C THR A 226 -30.13 -11.51 -33.03
N THR A 227 -30.97 -12.41 -32.52
CA THR A 227 -31.77 -12.24 -31.30
C THR A 227 -30.90 -11.79 -30.12
N PRO A 228 -31.31 -10.79 -29.32
CA PRO A 228 -30.56 -10.41 -28.12
C PRO A 228 -30.61 -11.57 -27.12
N SER A 229 -29.44 -12.10 -26.78
CA SER A 229 -29.30 -13.05 -25.68
C SER A 229 -29.82 -12.42 -24.39
N SER A 230 -30.71 -13.12 -23.71
CA SER A 230 -31.29 -12.76 -22.41
C SER A 230 -30.21 -12.79 -21.32
N HIS A 231 -29.35 -11.78 -21.29
CA HIS A 231 -28.49 -11.54 -20.13
C HIS A 231 -29.35 -10.89 -19.04
N SER A 232 -29.41 -11.51 -17.85
CA SER A 232 -30.00 -10.89 -16.66
C SER A 232 -29.30 -9.54 -16.42
N ASN A 233 -30.04 -8.44 -16.50
CA ASN A 233 -29.47 -7.11 -16.38
C ASN A 233 -29.10 -6.82 -14.91
N GLY A 234 -27.80 -6.90 -14.58
CA GLY A 234 -27.28 -6.38 -13.32
C GLY A 234 -27.53 -4.87 -13.19
N SER A 235 -27.60 -4.37 -11.95
CA SER A 235 -27.81 -2.95 -11.64
C SER A 235 -26.60 -2.34 -10.93
N LEU A 236 -26.42 -1.02 -11.03
CA LEU A 236 -25.31 -0.31 -10.40
C LEU A 236 -25.80 0.99 -9.76
N THR A 237 -25.78 1.01 -8.43
CA THR A 237 -26.16 2.16 -7.61
C THR A 237 -24.90 2.79 -7.00
N HIS A 238 -24.63 4.06 -7.31
CA HIS A 238 -23.54 4.80 -6.67
C HIS A 238 -24.07 5.65 -5.53
N ARG A 239 -23.42 5.60 -4.35
CA ARG A 239 -23.70 6.51 -3.23
C ARG A 239 -22.42 7.08 -2.66
N THR A 240 -22.48 8.36 -2.29
CA THR A 240 -21.41 9.02 -1.57
C THR A 240 -21.72 8.94 -0.08
N VAL A 241 -20.94 8.19 0.69
CA VAL A 241 -21.16 7.95 2.12
C VAL A 241 -19.82 7.99 2.84
N HIS A 242 -19.74 8.65 3.99
CA HIS A 242 -18.60 8.48 4.88
C HIS A 242 -18.71 7.10 5.53
N ILE A 243 -17.91 6.16 5.04
CA ILE A 243 -18.01 4.75 5.42
C ILE A 243 -17.43 4.54 6.82
N LYS A 244 -18.30 4.09 7.73
CA LYS A 244 -18.05 3.56 9.06
C LYS A 244 -18.96 2.34 9.23
N PRO A 245 -18.77 1.48 10.26
CA PRO A 245 -19.58 0.28 10.37
C PRO A 245 -21.10 0.53 10.40
N THR A 246 -21.55 1.56 11.12
CA THR A 246 -22.97 1.94 11.23
C THR A 246 -23.53 2.57 9.96
N THR A 247 -22.75 3.42 9.27
CA THR A 247 -23.20 4.08 8.04
C THR A 247 -23.19 3.14 6.85
N LEU A 248 -22.29 2.15 6.83
CA LEU A 248 -22.26 1.10 5.83
C LEU A 248 -23.51 0.21 5.92
N GLU A 249 -23.89 -0.18 7.13
CA GLU A 249 -25.12 -0.92 7.39
C GLU A 249 -26.35 -0.19 6.86
N ALA A 250 -26.56 1.06 7.30
CA ALA A 250 -27.70 1.87 6.87
C ALA A 250 -27.74 2.06 5.33
N ALA A 251 -26.57 2.25 4.70
CA ALA A 251 -26.50 2.41 3.25
C ALA A 251 -26.92 1.13 2.49
N ILE A 252 -26.64 -0.06 3.04
CA ILE A 252 -27.06 -1.34 2.47
C ILE A 252 -28.57 -1.49 2.62
N GLU A 253 -29.11 -1.22 3.80
CA GLU A 253 -30.55 -1.30 4.08
C GLU A 253 -31.35 -0.37 3.17
N ASP A 254 -30.97 0.91 3.11
CA ASP A 254 -31.61 1.89 2.22
C ASP A 254 -31.52 1.51 0.73
N TRP A 255 -30.49 0.75 0.34
CA TRP A 255 -30.32 0.31 -1.04
C TRP A 255 -31.24 -0.87 -1.35
N LEU A 256 -31.32 -1.84 -0.45
CA LEU A 256 -32.22 -2.98 -0.57
C LEU A 256 -33.69 -2.53 -0.54
N LEU A 257 -34.08 -1.64 0.38
CA LEU A 257 -35.45 -1.12 0.46
C LEU A 257 -35.89 -0.43 -0.84
N ALA A 258 -34.96 0.24 -1.52
CA ALA A 258 -35.25 0.96 -2.76
C ALA A 258 -35.31 0.07 -4.01
N ASN A 259 -34.75 -1.15 -3.97
CA ASN A 259 -34.54 -1.99 -5.16
C ASN A 259 -35.15 -3.40 -5.07
N VAL A 260 -35.60 -3.83 -3.89
CA VAL A 260 -36.25 -5.12 -3.69
C VAL A 260 -37.77 -4.94 -3.88
N PRO A 261 -38.40 -5.53 -4.91
CA PRO A 261 -39.84 -5.41 -5.11
C PRO A 261 -40.63 -6.06 -3.96
N ASP A 262 -41.82 -5.53 -3.65
CA ASP A 262 -42.72 -5.96 -2.55
C ASP A 262 -42.93 -7.48 -2.47
N THR A 263 -42.76 -8.21 -3.57
CA THR A 263 -42.85 -9.67 -3.66
C THR A 263 -41.78 -10.46 -2.88
N PHE A 264 -40.61 -9.88 -2.56
CA PHE A 264 -39.56 -10.58 -1.78
C PHE A 264 -39.82 -10.58 -0.28
N THR A 265 -40.70 -9.72 0.22
CA THR A 265 -41.15 -9.73 1.63
C THR A 265 -41.91 -11.02 2.01
N SER A 266 -42.24 -11.86 1.01
CA SER A 266 -42.86 -13.17 1.18
C SER A 266 -41.86 -14.31 1.41
N SER A 267 -40.56 -14.10 1.11
CA SER A 267 -39.47 -15.03 1.38
C SER A 267 -38.99 -14.85 2.82
N ARG A 268 -38.93 -15.94 3.60
CA ARG A 268 -38.40 -15.91 4.97
C ARG A 268 -36.87 -15.87 5.03
N ASP A 269 -36.18 -16.06 3.90
CA ASP A 269 -34.73 -16.20 3.86
C ASP A 269 -34.03 -14.84 3.68
N PRO A 270 -32.97 -14.54 4.44
CA PRO A 270 -32.18 -13.32 4.27
C PRO A 270 -31.52 -13.23 2.89
N ILE A 271 -31.46 -12.03 2.31
CA ILE A 271 -30.73 -11.75 1.08
C ILE A 271 -29.21 -11.92 1.30
N PRO A 272 -28.53 -12.84 0.59
CA PRO A 272 -27.09 -13.01 0.72
C PRO A 272 -26.33 -11.89 0.00
N ILE A 273 -25.39 -11.24 0.69
CA ILE A 273 -24.60 -10.13 0.17
C ILE A 273 -23.11 -10.45 0.20
N MET A 274 -22.43 -10.21 -0.92
CA MET A 274 -20.98 -10.23 -1.00
C MET A 274 -20.39 -8.84 -0.76
N PHE A 275 -19.36 -8.77 0.08
CA PHE A 275 -18.61 -7.54 0.31
C PHE A 275 -17.31 -7.58 -0.50
N VAL A 276 -17.05 -6.51 -1.25
CA VAL A 276 -15.80 -6.35 -2.00
C VAL A 276 -15.20 -4.99 -1.73
N ALA A 277 -13.87 -4.93 -1.67
CA ALA A 277 -13.18 -3.65 -1.58
C ALA A 277 -11.80 -3.76 -2.25
N LEU A 278 -11.59 -2.99 -3.32
CA LEU A 278 -10.31 -2.94 -4.04
C LEU A 278 -9.55 -1.68 -3.66
N HIS A 279 -8.42 -1.82 -2.98
CA HIS A 279 -7.64 -0.71 -2.42
C HIS A 279 -8.38 0.03 -1.31
N ALA A 280 -8.94 -0.70 -0.35
CA ALA A 280 -9.52 -0.11 0.85
C ALA A 280 -8.42 0.57 1.69
N CYS A 281 -8.33 1.89 1.62
CA CYS A 281 -7.27 2.68 2.25
C CYS A 281 -7.36 2.68 3.78
N GLY A 282 -6.24 2.39 4.46
CA GLY A 282 -6.11 2.57 5.90
C GLY A 282 -7.18 1.81 6.70
N SER A 283 -7.83 2.51 7.62
CA SER A 283 -8.90 1.97 8.48
C SER A 283 -10.15 1.50 7.74
N LEU A 284 -10.36 1.92 6.49
CA LEU A 284 -11.51 1.46 5.70
C LEU A 284 -11.51 -0.07 5.53
N THR A 285 -10.32 -0.68 5.42
CA THR A 285 -10.20 -2.14 5.40
C THR A 285 -10.87 -2.73 6.65
N VAL A 286 -10.52 -2.23 7.83
CA VAL A 286 -11.00 -2.75 9.12
C VAL A 286 -12.49 -2.45 9.33
N ASP A 287 -12.98 -1.29 8.89
CA ASP A 287 -14.41 -0.97 8.95
C ASP A 287 -15.27 -1.95 8.14
N VAL A 288 -14.82 -2.35 6.94
CA VAL A 288 -15.49 -3.38 6.14
C VAL A 288 -15.52 -4.72 6.87
N LEU A 289 -14.40 -5.13 7.47
CA LEU A 289 -14.32 -6.37 8.24
C LEU A 289 -15.26 -6.34 9.46
N ARG A 290 -15.27 -5.24 10.23
CA ARG A 290 -16.15 -5.05 11.40
C ARG A 290 -17.62 -5.14 11.02
N THR A 291 -18.03 -4.50 9.92
CA THR A 291 -19.42 -4.60 9.44
C THR A 291 -19.78 -6.04 9.06
N PHE A 292 -18.90 -6.72 8.32
CA PHE A 292 -19.11 -8.11 7.92
C PHE A 292 -19.29 -9.03 9.14
N LEU A 293 -18.39 -8.93 10.13
CA LEU A 293 -18.41 -9.76 11.34
C LEU A 293 -19.64 -9.45 12.22
N SER A 294 -19.90 -8.17 12.47
CA SER A 294 -21.04 -7.74 13.31
C SER A 294 -22.38 -8.23 12.74
N HIS A 295 -22.54 -8.21 11.41
CA HIS A 295 -23.72 -8.73 10.71
C HIS A 295 -23.78 -10.24 10.59
N ARG A 296 -22.72 -10.95 10.93
CA ARG A 296 -22.77 -12.40 11.04
C ARG A 296 -23.22 -12.80 12.44
N SER A 297 -22.76 -12.09 13.48
CA SER A 297 -22.98 -12.44 14.90
C SER A 297 -24.36 -12.10 15.51
N LYS A 298 -25.11 -11.10 15.01
CA LYS A 298 -26.56 -10.92 15.38
C LYS A 298 -27.41 -12.20 15.20
N ALA A 299 -28.53 -12.32 15.91
CA ALA A 299 -29.43 -13.45 15.81
C ALA A 299 -30.09 -13.58 14.43
N GLU A 300 -30.41 -14.82 14.01
CA GLU A 300 -31.07 -15.12 12.73
C GLU A 300 -32.49 -14.52 12.64
N SER A 301 -33.18 -14.36 13.79
CA SER A 301 -34.53 -13.82 13.84
C SER A 301 -34.57 -12.32 13.51
N GLY A 302 -35.16 -11.96 12.38
CA GLY A 302 -35.42 -10.57 11.98
C GLY A 302 -34.42 -9.96 11.00
N ARG A 303 -33.44 -10.74 10.53
CA ARG A 303 -32.55 -10.30 9.45
C ARG A 303 -33.19 -10.53 8.08
N TRP A 304 -33.17 -9.50 7.27
CA TRP A 304 -33.65 -9.54 5.88
C TRP A 304 -32.50 -9.59 4.87
N TRP A 305 -31.25 -9.44 5.33
CA TRP A 305 -30.04 -9.72 4.57
C TRP A 305 -28.94 -10.32 5.47
N GLU A 306 -27.98 -11.02 4.86
CA GLU A 306 -26.85 -11.63 5.56
C GLU A 306 -25.53 -11.55 4.78
N PRO A 307 -24.38 -11.43 5.47
CA PRO A 307 -23.07 -11.46 4.83
C PRO A 307 -22.72 -12.87 4.34
N HIS A 308 -22.57 -13.02 3.03
CA HIS A 308 -22.31 -14.30 2.38
C HIS A 308 -20.81 -14.58 2.19
N SER A 309 -20.09 -13.65 1.56
CA SER A 309 -18.66 -13.75 1.28
C SER A 309 -18.00 -12.37 1.27
N LEU A 310 -16.67 -12.36 1.35
CA LEU A 310 -15.85 -11.16 1.48
C LEU A 310 -14.60 -11.28 0.60
N VAL A 311 -14.25 -10.23 -0.15
CA VAL A 311 -12.94 -10.11 -0.83
C VAL A 311 -12.41 -8.69 -0.68
N VAL A 312 -11.42 -8.50 0.18
CA VAL A 312 -10.87 -7.17 0.52
C VAL A 312 -9.38 -7.10 0.25
N VAL A 313 -8.97 -6.15 -0.58
CA VAL A 313 -7.56 -5.77 -0.78
C VAL A 313 -7.33 -4.42 -0.10
N GLY A 314 -6.59 -4.43 1.01
CA GLY A 314 -6.20 -3.21 1.70
C GLY A 314 -5.06 -2.47 1.01
N CYS A 315 -4.97 -1.16 1.24
CA CYS A 315 -3.82 -0.35 0.80
C CYS A 315 -3.59 0.86 1.72
N CYS A 316 -2.59 1.69 1.43
CA CYS A 316 -2.31 2.94 2.15
C CYS A 316 -2.29 2.76 3.68
N TYR A 317 -1.47 1.84 4.17
CA TYR A 317 -1.41 1.49 5.59
C TYR A 317 -1.00 2.67 6.49
N ASN A 318 -0.37 3.70 5.93
CA ASN A 318 -0.11 4.96 6.62
C ASN A 318 -1.36 5.76 7.02
N LEU A 319 -2.54 5.38 6.52
CA LEU A 319 -3.83 5.95 6.91
C LEU A 319 -4.56 5.09 7.96
N ILE A 320 -3.92 4.05 8.50
CA ILE A 320 -4.45 3.26 9.61
C ILE A 320 -4.42 4.10 10.89
N THR A 321 -5.51 4.11 11.65
CA THR A 321 -5.51 4.70 12.99
C THR A 321 -4.78 3.79 13.99
N PRO A 322 -4.09 4.32 15.02
CA PRO A 322 -3.39 3.49 16.00
C PRO A 322 -4.26 2.45 16.72
N SER A 323 -5.58 2.65 16.79
CA SER A 323 -6.53 1.68 17.36
C SER A 323 -6.85 0.48 16.47
N ASP A 324 -6.43 0.52 15.20
CA ASP A 324 -6.71 -0.53 14.21
C ASP A 324 -5.51 -1.49 14.01
N PHE A 325 -4.54 -1.46 14.94
CA PHE A 325 -3.46 -2.43 15.04
C PHE A 325 -2.91 -2.49 16.48
N PRO A 326 -2.65 -3.67 17.06
CA PRO A 326 -3.05 -5.00 16.56
C PRO A 326 -4.54 -5.27 16.83
N LEU A 327 -5.11 -6.24 16.10
CA LEU A 327 -6.50 -6.67 16.25
C LEU A 327 -6.62 -8.13 16.73
N SER A 328 -5.64 -8.97 16.43
CA SER A 328 -5.63 -10.40 16.80
C SER A 328 -5.29 -10.62 18.26
N GLU A 329 -5.92 -11.62 18.87
CA GLU A 329 -5.69 -12.00 20.28
C GLU A 329 -4.20 -12.28 20.60
N PRO A 330 -3.43 -13.03 19.78
CA PRO A 330 -2.02 -13.29 20.06
C PRO A 330 -1.16 -12.03 20.18
N LEU A 331 -1.39 -11.01 19.35
CA LEU A 331 -0.67 -9.75 19.43
C LEU A 331 -1.21 -8.85 20.56
N LEU A 332 -2.51 -8.87 20.81
CA LEU A 332 -3.13 -8.14 21.92
C LEU A 332 -2.67 -8.67 23.29
N ALA A 333 -2.33 -9.95 23.40
CA ALA A 333 -1.84 -10.60 24.60
C ALA A 333 -0.38 -10.26 24.97
N LEU A 334 0.38 -9.67 24.05
CA LEU A 334 1.76 -9.25 24.32
C LEU A 334 1.80 -8.00 25.22
N SER A 335 2.83 -7.94 26.07
CA SER A 335 3.09 -6.79 26.95
C SER A 335 4.57 -6.35 26.83
N PRO A 336 4.85 -5.09 26.46
CA PRO A 336 3.89 -4.04 26.11
C PRO A 336 3.13 -4.38 24.82
N ARG A 337 1.94 -3.78 24.65
CA ARG A 337 1.14 -3.99 23.44
C ARG A 337 1.93 -3.55 22.20
N PRO A 338 1.97 -4.35 21.13
CA PRO A 338 2.60 -3.99 19.87
C PRO A 338 2.12 -2.66 19.34
N THR A 339 3.04 -1.84 18.83
CA THR A 339 2.74 -0.62 18.09
C THR A 339 3.61 -0.57 16.85
N LEU A 340 3.13 0.10 15.81
CA LEU A 340 3.91 0.39 14.61
C LEU A 340 4.07 1.90 14.48
N PRO A 341 5.30 2.43 14.35
CA PRO A 341 5.49 3.85 14.07
C PRO A 341 4.91 4.17 12.70
N ILE A 342 4.38 5.38 12.52
CA ILE A 342 3.80 5.82 11.25
C ILE A 342 4.80 5.71 10.08
N ALA A 343 6.10 5.84 10.36
CA ALA A 343 7.16 5.62 9.38
C ALA A 343 7.18 4.18 8.84
N ALA A 344 6.96 3.18 9.70
CA ALA A 344 6.81 1.78 9.28
C ALA A 344 5.58 1.62 8.39
N LEU A 345 4.46 2.28 8.72
CA LEU A 345 3.24 2.24 7.92
C LEU A 345 3.41 2.88 6.53
N HIS A 346 4.22 3.94 6.41
CA HIS A 346 4.62 4.51 5.12
C HIS A 346 5.47 3.54 4.27
N LEU A 347 6.26 2.69 4.91
CA LEU A 347 7.14 1.73 4.25
C LEU A 347 6.45 0.40 3.92
N ALA A 348 5.34 0.06 4.59
CA ALA A 348 4.69 -1.25 4.48
C ALA A 348 4.42 -1.71 3.03
N THR A 349 4.11 -0.79 2.12
CA THR A 349 3.80 -1.13 0.71
C THR A 349 4.97 -1.01 -0.26
N GLN A 350 6.21 -0.93 0.24
CA GLN A 350 7.39 -0.98 -0.61
C GLN A 350 7.50 -2.36 -1.28
N VAL A 351 7.91 -2.38 -2.55
CA VAL A 351 8.11 -3.64 -3.29
C VAL A 351 9.48 -3.61 -3.98
N PRO A 352 10.58 -3.77 -3.21
CA PRO A 352 11.92 -3.60 -3.74
C PRO A 352 12.25 -4.54 -4.92
N THR A 353 11.65 -5.74 -4.94
CA THR A 353 11.81 -6.72 -6.03
C THR A 353 11.45 -6.19 -7.43
N HIS A 354 10.66 -5.10 -7.53
CA HIS A 354 10.27 -4.52 -8.82
C HIS A 354 11.04 -3.25 -9.20
N TRP A 355 11.92 -2.74 -8.34
CA TRP A 355 12.59 -1.47 -8.57
C TRP A 355 13.48 -1.49 -9.82
N PHE A 356 14.16 -2.61 -10.11
CA PHE A 356 15.02 -2.77 -11.30
C PHE A 356 14.47 -3.74 -12.34
N ARG A 357 13.17 -4.04 -12.27
CA ARG A 357 12.51 -4.97 -13.19
C ARG A 357 12.60 -4.53 -14.66
N THR A 358 12.59 -3.22 -14.89
CA THR A 358 12.77 -2.60 -16.21
C THR A 358 13.72 -1.43 -16.05
N GLU A 359 14.43 -1.05 -17.11
CA GLU A 359 15.33 0.11 -17.11
C GLU A 359 14.61 1.38 -16.63
N ARG A 360 13.38 1.61 -17.09
CA ARG A 360 12.54 2.73 -16.67
C ARG A 360 12.20 2.70 -15.17
N ALA A 361 11.91 1.52 -14.63
CA ALA A 361 11.69 1.36 -13.20
C ALA A 361 12.97 1.67 -12.41
N GLY A 362 14.12 1.18 -12.89
CA GLY A 362 15.43 1.41 -12.30
C GLY A 362 15.78 2.90 -12.23
N MET A 363 15.62 3.62 -13.35
CA MET A 363 15.79 5.09 -13.36
C MET A 363 14.85 5.79 -12.37
N GLY A 364 13.61 5.32 -12.25
CA GLY A 364 12.66 5.83 -11.26
C GLY A 364 13.08 5.57 -9.82
N ALA A 365 13.63 4.39 -9.53
CA ALA A 365 14.14 4.01 -8.21
C ALA A 365 15.37 4.85 -7.84
N CYS A 366 16.36 4.97 -8.74
CA CYS A 366 17.54 5.82 -8.52
C CYS A 366 17.14 7.27 -8.23
N LEU A 367 16.20 7.83 -9.01
CA LEU A 367 15.70 9.18 -8.77
C LEU A 367 14.97 9.30 -7.43
N ALA A 368 14.19 8.30 -7.03
CA ALA A 368 13.48 8.30 -5.75
C ALA A 368 14.44 8.26 -4.56
N VAL A 369 15.47 7.40 -4.62
CA VAL A 369 16.53 7.33 -3.62
C VAL A 369 17.29 8.66 -3.54
N ARG A 370 17.73 9.21 -4.68
CA ARG A 370 18.41 10.51 -4.75
C ARG A 370 17.61 11.65 -4.12
N LYS A 371 16.29 11.67 -4.31
CA LYS A 371 15.42 12.67 -3.69
C LYS A 371 15.45 12.62 -2.17
N VAL A 372 15.50 11.43 -1.58
CA VAL A 372 15.59 11.28 -0.12
C VAL A 372 16.98 11.71 0.36
N VAL A 373 18.03 11.26 -0.34
CA VAL A 373 19.43 11.57 -0.01
C VAL A 373 19.70 13.07 -0.07
N TYR A 374 19.35 13.74 -1.16
CA TYR A 374 19.59 15.18 -1.31
C TYR A 374 18.81 16.00 -0.29
N ARG A 375 17.57 15.59 0.03
CA ARG A 375 16.81 16.24 1.10
C ARG A 375 17.41 16.02 2.47
N ALA A 376 18.04 14.88 2.72
CA ALA A 376 18.77 14.63 3.96
C ALA A 376 20.05 15.46 4.04
N LEU A 377 20.85 15.52 2.97
CA LEU A 377 22.05 16.38 2.91
C LEU A 377 21.77 17.87 3.15
N LEU A 378 20.56 18.34 2.81
CA LEU A 378 20.10 19.71 3.05
C LEU A 378 19.65 19.95 4.51
N GLN A 379 19.43 18.89 5.30
CA GLN A 379 18.87 19.02 6.64
C GLN A 379 19.69 19.92 7.58
N PRO A 380 21.03 19.88 7.60
CA PRO A 380 21.84 20.80 8.43
C PRO A 380 21.59 22.27 8.09
N VAL A 381 21.49 22.61 6.80
CA VAL A 381 21.16 23.97 6.33
C VAL A 381 19.77 24.41 6.81
N ILE A 382 18.78 23.51 6.74
CA ILE A 382 17.41 23.80 7.18
C ILE A 382 17.38 24.05 8.70
N GLN A 383 18.11 23.25 9.47
CA GLN A 383 18.18 23.35 10.93
C GLN A 383 18.83 24.66 11.36
N LEU A 384 20.01 24.98 10.82
CA LEU A 384 20.72 26.21 11.15
C LEU A 384 19.90 27.45 10.78
N ALA A 385 19.32 27.47 9.57
CA ALA A 385 18.45 28.56 9.15
C ALA A 385 17.21 28.72 10.04
N ALA A 386 16.71 27.64 10.65
CA ALA A 386 15.60 27.71 11.59
C ALA A 386 16.01 28.26 12.96
N GLN A 387 17.21 27.90 13.44
CA GLN A 387 17.77 28.43 14.69
C GLN A 387 18.02 29.95 14.58
N CYS A 388 18.67 30.42 13.50
CA CYS A 388 18.90 31.85 13.29
C CYS A 388 17.61 32.68 13.24
N ARG A 389 16.51 32.12 12.70
CA ARG A 389 15.20 32.80 12.71
C ARG A 389 14.63 32.93 14.11
N LYS A 390 14.80 31.91 14.96
CA LYS A 390 14.31 31.92 16.36
C LYS A 390 15.06 32.94 17.20
N GLU A 391 16.37 33.11 17.02
CA GLU A 391 17.18 34.12 17.71
C GLU A 391 16.79 35.56 17.32
N SER A 392 16.33 35.76 16.07
CA SER A 392 15.91 37.10 15.58
C SER A 392 14.51 37.54 16.05
N THR A 393 13.68 36.61 16.49
CA THR A 393 12.35 36.90 17.04
C THR A 393 12.42 36.82 18.55
N ASP A 394 12.40 37.96 19.23
CA ASP A 394 12.40 38.10 20.68
C ASP A 394 11.05 37.62 21.27
N SER A 395 10.80 36.33 21.18
CA SER A 395 9.56 35.67 21.57
C SER A 395 9.90 34.35 22.24
N GLN A 396 10.27 34.47 23.51
CA GLN A 396 10.01 33.40 24.46
C GLN A 396 8.49 33.13 24.50
N GLU A 397 8.14 31.86 24.68
CA GLU A 397 6.78 31.31 24.81
C GLU A 397 6.04 30.99 23.50
N ILE A 398 6.05 29.71 23.12
CA ILE A 398 4.96 28.75 23.40
C ILE A 398 5.56 27.37 23.08
N MET A 399 6.16 26.72 24.09
CA MET A 399 6.31 25.27 24.04
C MET A 399 4.92 24.69 24.29
N SER A 400 4.19 24.44 23.21
CA SER A 400 3.00 23.61 23.26
C SER A 400 3.39 22.29 23.93
N ARG A 401 2.58 21.86 24.89
CA ARG A 401 2.58 20.50 25.45
C ARG A 401 2.22 19.55 24.30
N GLU A 402 3.15 19.33 23.37
CA GLU A 402 3.05 18.24 22.42
C GLU A 402 3.14 16.96 23.24
N ASN A 403 2.06 16.18 23.20
CA ASN A 403 1.95 14.96 23.97
C ASN A 403 3.15 14.06 23.59
N ASN A 404 3.95 13.59 24.56
CA ASN A 404 5.12 12.71 24.29
C ASN A 404 4.75 11.51 23.41
N GLN A 405 3.48 11.10 23.46
CA GLN A 405 2.90 10.04 22.65
C GLN A 405 2.78 10.40 21.15
N GLU A 406 2.47 11.67 20.82
CA GLU A 406 2.42 12.17 19.44
C GLU A 406 3.83 12.37 18.86
N LEU A 407 4.79 12.82 19.69
CA LEU A 407 6.18 12.95 19.28
C LEU A 407 6.81 11.59 18.96
N THR A 408 6.57 10.58 19.81
CA THR A 408 7.02 9.20 19.59
C THR A 408 6.39 8.59 18.35
N ALA A 409 5.10 8.83 18.11
CA ALA A 409 4.39 8.34 16.94
C ALA A 409 4.97 8.89 15.62
N ARG A 410 5.58 10.08 15.64
CA ARG A 410 6.14 10.76 14.46
C ARG A 410 7.62 10.45 14.20
N LEU A 411 8.25 9.62 15.04
CA LEU A 411 9.62 9.15 14.80
C LEU A 411 9.74 8.48 13.42
N GLY A 412 10.90 8.68 12.79
CA GLY A 412 11.20 8.09 11.49
C GLY A 412 10.51 8.75 10.29
N LEU A 413 9.71 9.81 10.47
CA LEU A 413 9.03 10.50 9.35
C LEU A 413 9.89 11.50 8.61
N GLY A 414 10.86 12.11 9.28
CA GLY A 414 11.61 13.25 8.71
C GLY A 414 10.77 14.52 8.51
N GLU A 415 9.54 14.58 9.03
CA GLU A 415 8.67 15.74 8.89
C GLU A 415 8.84 16.73 10.03
N THR A 416 9.60 17.80 9.77
CA THR A 416 9.59 19.03 10.57
C THR A 416 8.76 20.12 9.88
N PRO A 417 8.29 21.17 10.59
CA PRO A 417 7.64 22.32 9.96
C PRO A 417 8.45 22.91 8.81
N GLU A 418 9.77 22.94 8.93
CA GLU A 418 10.69 23.45 7.92
C GLU A 418 10.77 22.52 6.70
N ASN A 419 10.81 21.20 6.91
CA ASN A 419 10.79 20.23 5.80
C ASN A 419 9.48 20.27 5.02
N ARG A 420 8.37 20.58 5.69
CA ARG A 420 7.06 20.81 5.05
C ARG A 420 7.05 22.07 4.18
N ARG A 421 7.73 23.14 4.58
CA ARG A 421 7.86 24.38 3.78
C ARG A 421 8.54 24.12 2.43
N LEU A 422 9.55 23.25 2.37
CA LEU A 422 10.21 22.92 1.11
C LEU A 422 9.25 22.26 0.12
N GLY A 423 8.35 21.40 0.61
CA GLY A 423 7.34 20.71 -0.20
C GLY A 423 7.93 19.94 -1.39
N LYS A 424 7.13 19.82 -2.47
CA LYS A 424 7.53 19.13 -3.71
C LYS A 424 8.41 20.03 -4.59
N LEU A 425 9.48 19.45 -5.12
CA LEU A 425 10.31 20.02 -6.19
C LEU A 425 10.15 19.19 -7.48
N ASN A 426 10.45 19.80 -8.63
CA ASN A 426 10.42 19.13 -9.91
C ASN A 426 11.55 18.10 -10.03
N ASN A 427 11.38 17.08 -10.88
CA ASN A 427 12.42 16.06 -11.08
C ASN A 427 13.74 16.64 -11.60
N THR A 428 13.67 17.71 -12.40
CA THR A 428 14.84 18.42 -12.92
C THR A 428 15.66 19.10 -11.82
N SER A 429 15.07 19.38 -10.66
CA SER A 429 15.80 19.88 -9.50
C SER A 429 16.67 18.81 -8.82
N TYR A 430 16.72 17.56 -9.33
CA TYR A 430 17.52 16.46 -8.76
C TYR A 430 18.49 15.87 -9.79
N THR A 431 18.90 16.65 -10.80
CA THR A 431 19.90 16.24 -11.78
C THR A 431 21.24 15.95 -11.10
N ASP A 432 21.65 16.87 -10.23
CA ASP A 432 22.90 16.91 -9.50
C ASP A 432 22.71 17.70 -8.19
N TRP A 433 23.69 17.61 -7.29
CA TRP A 433 23.63 18.25 -5.98
C TRP A 433 23.49 19.77 -6.06
N SER A 434 24.24 20.42 -6.94
CA SER A 434 24.27 21.88 -7.03
C SER A 434 22.97 22.46 -7.54
N THR A 435 22.39 21.86 -8.58
CA THR A 435 21.06 22.21 -9.09
C THR A 435 19.98 22.03 -8.01
N PHE A 436 20.08 20.95 -7.22
CA PHE A 436 19.16 20.71 -6.10
C PHE A 436 19.30 21.76 -5.01
N LEU A 437 20.53 22.02 -4.55
CA LEU A 437 20.80 22.94 -3.46
C LEU A 437 20.22 24.33 -3.79
N VAL A 438 20.53 24.87 -4.97
CA VAL A 438 20.01 26.16 -5.44
C VAL A 438 18.49 26.17 -5.51
N SER A 439 17.89 25.13 -6.10
CA SER A 439 16.43 25.02 -6.22
C SER A 439 15.73 25.01 -4.85
N ALA A 440 16.30 24.28 -3.89
CA ALA A 440 15.73 24.09 -2.58
C ALA A 440 15.89 25.33 -1.69
N THR A 441 17.08 25.93 -1.66
CA THR A 441 17.38 27.12 -0.84
C THR A 441 16.65 28.35 -1.36
N THR A 442 16.56 28.53 -2.69
CA THR A 442 15.74 29.58 -3.31
C THR A 442 14.28 29.46 -2.88
N LYS A 443 13.71 28.24 -2.92
CA LYS A 443 12.32 28.02 -2.51
C LYS A 443 12.09 28.28 -1.01
N LEU A 444 13.10 28.00 -0.18
CA LEU A 444 13.04 28.22 1.27
C LEU A 444 13.34 29.67 1.68
N GLY A 445 13.89 30.48 0.77
CA GLY A 445 14.39 31.83 1.06
C GLY A 445 15.63 31.79 1.96
N ILE A 446 16.54 30.85 1.73
CA ILE A 446 17.78 30.69 2.51
C ILE A 446 18.98 31.08 1.63
N SER A 447 19.83 31.96 2.15
CA SER A 447 21.12 32.31 1.55
C SER A 447 22.22 31.46 2.19
N VAL A 448 22.83 30.55 1.42
CA VAL A 448 23.89 29.65 1.92
C VAL A 448 25.18 30.44 2.19
N ASP A 449 25.48 31.44 1.36
CA ASP A 449 26.65 32.31 1.53
C ASP A 449 26.56 33.10 2.84
N ASP A 450 25.37 33.59 3.19
CA ASP A 450 25.16 34.29 4.47
C ASP A 450 25.32 33.35 5.68
N LEU A 451 24.84 32.10 5.56
CA LEU A 451 25.00 31.11 6.63
C LEU A 451 26.48 30.72 6.80
N THR A 452 27.19 30.53 5.69
CA THR A 452 28.61 30.20 5.67
C THR A 452 29.44 31.33 6.27
N ARG A 453 29.16 32.58 5.89
CA ARG A 453 29.84 33.77 6.45
C ARG A 453 29.66 33.88 7.96
N ARG A 454 28.43 33.73 8.46
CA ARG A 454 28.13 33.76 9.91
C ARG A 454 28.86 32.66 10.67
N HIS A 455 28.96 31.47 10.08
CA HIS A 455 29.70 30.36 10.66
C HIS A 455 31.20 30.69 10.78
N SER A 456 31.82 31.22 9.72
CA SER A 456 33.25 31.63 9.73
C SER A 456 33.55 32.78 10.69
N GLU A 457 32.57 33.63 10.98
CA GLU A 457 32.68 34.75 11.94
C GLU A 457 32.43 34.31 13.39
N GLY A 458 32.08 33.04 13.65
CA GLY A 458 31.75 32.53 14.98
C GLY A 458 30.43 33.05 15.55
N GLU A 459 29.60 33.67 14.71
CA GLU A 459 28.29 34.22 15.07
C GLU A 459 27.18 33.21 14.75
N GLY A 460 26.93 32.26 15.65
CA GLY A 460 25.80 31.34 15.51
C GLY A 460 25.79 30.16 16.49
N PRO A 461 24.67 29.42 16.57
CA PRO A 461 24.55 28.23 17.41
C PRO A 461 25.58 27.16 16.99
N GLY A 462 26.13 26.45 17.98
CA GLY A 462 27.30 25.56 17.83
C GLY A 462 27.15 24.29 16.98
N ASP A 463 26.16 24.21 16.09
CA ASP A 463 26.07 23.15 15.07
C ASP A 463 26.89 23.58 13.84
N GLU A 464 27.99 22.89 13.52
CA GLU A 464 28.83 23.23 12.37
C GLU A 464 28.14 22.88 11.03
N LEU A 465 28.29 23.74 10.02
CA LEU A 465 27.84 23.39 8.67
C LEU A 465 28.76 22.30 8.10
N PRO A 466 28.22 21.25 7.47
CA PRO A 466 29.07 20.21 6.91
C PRO A 466 29.98 20.73 5.79
N PRO A 467 31.16 20.12 5.56
CA PRO A 467 32.09 20.56 4.53
C PRO A 467 31.52 20.55 3.10
N TRP A 468 30.54 19.67 2.81
CA TRP A 468 29.84 19.64 1.52
C TRP A 468 28.88 20.82 1.28
N ILE A 469 28.61 21.63 2.32
CA ILE A 469 27.89 22.90 2.22
C ILE A 469 28.90 24.05 2.11
N LEU A 470 29.92 24.06 2.98
CA LEU A 470 30.92 25.13 3.04
C LEU A 470 31.71 25.28 1.74
N ASN A 471 32.04 24.18 1.07
CA ASN A 471 32.88 24.16 -0.13
C ASN A 471 32.09 24.02 -1.44
N HIS A 472 30.82 24.44 -1.48
CA HIS A 472 29.93 24.23 -2.62
C HIS A 472 30.32 25.02 -3.90
N GLY A 473 31.37 25.86 -3.87
CA GLY A 473 31.72 26.77 -4.97
C GLY A 473 33.21 27.07 -5.21
N ASP A 474 34.15 26.39 -4.55
CA ASP A 474 35.59 26.65 -4.72
C ASP A 474 36.32 25.42 -5.29
N ASP A 475 36.81 25.54 -6.53
CA ASP A 475 37.54 24.48 -7.27
C ASP A 475 38.90 24.12 -6.64
N SER A 476 39.37 24.88 -5.64
CA SER A 476 40.71 24.69 -5.05
C SER A 476 40.72 24.04 -3.66
N GLY A 477 39.59 24.00 -2.95
CA GLY A 477 39.34 23.22 -1.72
C GLY A 477 38.26 22.13 -1.90
N GLY A 478 37.83 21.92 -3.15
CA GLY A 478 36.59 21.21 -3.49
C GLY A 478 36.64 19.68 -3.41
N GLU A 479 37.81 19.04 -3.38
CA GLU A 479 37.88 17.57 -3.41
C GLU A 479 37.41 16.93 -2.10
N GLU A 480 37.87 17.42 -0.93
CA GLU A 480 37.54 16.82 0.37
C GLU A 480 36.04 16.94 0.69
N GLY A 481 35.45 18.11 0.48
CA GLY A 481 34.01 18.33 0.66
C GLY A 481 33.15 17.50 -0.29
N VAL A 482 33.62 17.26 -1.53
CA VAL A 482 32.96 16.35 -2.47
C VAL A 482 33.07 14.89 -2.02
N PHE A 483 34.25 14.44 -1.58
CA PHE A 483 34.41 13.08 -1.08
C PHE A 483 33.55 12.80 0.15
N GLU A 484 33.49 13.74 1.10
CA GLU A 484 32.60 13.61 2.26
C GLU A 484 31.13 13.59 1.88
N ARG A 485 30.72 14.45 0.93
CA ARG A 485 29.36 14.40 0.37
C ARG A 485 29.05 13.03 -0.17
N LEU A 486 29.90 12.48 -1.04
CA LEU A 486 29.69 11.19 -1.68
C LEU A 486 29.65 10.03 -0.67
N ARG A 487 30.50 10.07 0.38
CA ARG A 487 30.44 9.12 1.50
C ARG A 487 29.11 9.21 2.24
N MET A 488 28.63 10.42 2.52
CA MET A 488 27.34 10.63 3.17
C MET A 488 26.17 10.23 2.28
N GLU A 489 26.22 10.52 0.98
CA GLU A 489 25.25 10.05 -0.02
C GLU A 489 25.12 8.53 0.06
N SER A 490 26.23 7.79 -0.06
CA SER A 490 26.24 6.32 0.01
C SER A 490 25.64 5.78 1.31
N ARG A 491 25.97 6.39 2.47
CA ARG A 491 25.37 6.02 3.76
C ARG A 491 23.85 6.21 3.77
N LEU A 492 23.39 7.37 3.31
CA LEU A 492 21.96 7.71 3.27
C LEU A 492 21.18 6.80 2.31
N GLU A 493 21.78 6.45 1.18
CA GLU A 493 21.23 5.48 0.23
C GLU A 493 21.03 4.11 0.90
N VAL A 494 22.08 3.58 1.54
CA VAL A 494 22.03 2.30 2.26
C VAL A 494 20.94 2.32 3.35
N VAL A 495 20.93 3.35 4.21
CA VAL A 495 19.92 3.48 5.28
C VAL A 495 18.50 3.52 4.70
N HIS A 496 18.27 4.31 3.65
CA HIS A 496 16.95 4.42 3.05
C HIS A 496 16.50 3.11 2.41
N VAL A 497 17.38 2.40 1.72
CA VAL A 497 17.05 1.13 1.07
C VAL A 497 16.80 0.02 2.10
N LEU A 498 17.57 -0.06 3.18
CA LEU A 498 17.30 -0.99 4.29
C LEU A 498 15.90 -0.75 4.90
N ARG A 499 15.53 0.52 5.11
CA ARG A 499 14.16 0.89 5.54
C ARG A 499 13.09 0.39 4.57
N CYS A 500 13.32 0.54 3.27
CA CYS A 500 12.39 0.05 2.25
C CYS A 500 12.34 -1.48 2.16
N ILE A 501 13.45 -2.18 2.41
CA ILE A 501 13.51 -3.65 2.48
C ILE A 501 12.70 -4.18 3.67
N LEU A 502 12.62 -3.46 4.80
CA LEU A 502 11.74 -3.84 5.92
C LEU A 502 10.24 -3.70 5.60
N GLY A 503 9.89 -2.90 4.60
CA GLY A 503 8.50 -2.62 4.20
C GLY A 503 7.63 -3.87 4.01
N PRO A 504 8.00 -4.80 3.13
CA PRO A 504 7.26 -6.04 2.90
C PRO A 504 6.95 -6.86 4.17
N LEU A 505 7.86 -6.85 5.15
CA LEU A 505 7.69 -7.55 6.42
C LEU A 505 6.64 -6.87 7.30
N ILE A 506 6.58 -5.54 7.29
CA ILE A 506 5.57 -4.75 8.00
C ILE A 506 4.17 -4.99 7.40
N GLU A 507 4.03 -5.00 6.07
CA GLU A 507 2.75 -5.36 5.43
C GLU A 507 2.33 -6.79 5.76
N SER A 508 3.28 -7.73 5.80
CA SER A 508 3.02 -9.12 6.19
C SER A 508 2.45 -9.23 7.60
N LEU A 509 3.03 -8.48 8.56
CA LEU A 509 2.53 -8.42 9.94
C LEU A 509 1.08 -7.91 10.00
N ILE A 510 0.80 -6.80 9.30
CA ILE A 510 -0.55 -6.19 9.27
C ILE A 510 -1.58 -7.13 8.63
N LEU A 511 -1.21 -7.84 7.57
CA LEU A 511 -2.10 -8.78 6.89
C LEU A 511 -2.37 -10.01 7.76
N LEU A 512 -1.35 -10.57 8.40
CA LEU A 512 -1.48 -11.72 9.31
C LEU A 512 -2.31 -11.37 10.54
N ASP A 513 -2.11 -10.19 11.14
CA ASP A 513 -2.93 -9.70 12.26
C ASP A 513 -4.42 -9.68 11.92
N ARG A 514 -4.76 -9.12 10.75
CA ARG A 514 -6.16 -9.08 10.29
C ARG A 514 -6.71 -10.46 9.91
N TYR A 515 -5.86 -11.30 9.33
CA TYR A 515 -6.22 -12.66 8.96
C TYR A 515 -6.56 -13.51 10.19
N GLU A 516 -5.73 -13.47 11.23
CA GLU A 516 -5.99 -14.18 12.48
C GLU A 516 -7.20 -13.60 13.21
N TRP A 517 -7.32 -12.28 13.29
CA TRP A 517 -8.51 -11.63 13.86
C TRP A 517 -9.81 -12.07 13.17
N LEU A 518 -9.83 -12.17 11.83
CA LEU A 518 -11.00 -12.68 11.10
C LEU A 518 -11.31 -14.14 11.45
N ARG A 519 -10.29 -14.99 11.56
CA ARG A 519 -10.45 -16.41 11.92
C ARG A 519 -10.95 -16.59 13.34
N GLU A 520 -10.47 -15.76 14.25
CA GLU A 520 -10.87 -15.71 15.65
C GLU A 520 -12.34 -15.34 15.80
N GLU A 521 -12.79 -14.29 15.11
CA GLU A 521 -14.16 -13.79 15.18
C GLU A 521 -15.17 -14.69 14.45
N LEU A 522 -14.72 -15.39 13.40
CA LEU A 522 -15.53 -16.39 12.69
C LEU A 522 -15.47 -17.78 13.32
N GLY A 523 -14.75 -17.95 14.43
CA GLY A 523 -14.66 -19.21 15.16
C GLY A 523 -14.01 -20.36 14.38
N VAL A 524 -13.17 -20.03 13.40
CA VAL A 524 -12.42 -21.00 12.58
C VAL A 524 -11.25 -21.62 13.38
N VAL A 525 -10.87 -21.01 14.50
CA VAL A 525 -9.91 -21.55 15.45
C VAL A 525 -10.62 -22.56 16.37
N ARG A 526 -10.18 -23.83 16.37
CA ARG A 526 -10.75 -24.89 17.22
C ARG A 526 -10.77 -24.46 18.70
N GLY A 527 -11.92 -24.63 19.36
CA GLY A 527 -12.05 -24.48 20.82
C GLY A 527 -12.65 -23.17 21.34
N LYS A 528 -13.19 -22.29 20.49
CA LYS A 528 -13.71 -20.97 20.90
C LYS A 528 -15.21 -20.93 21.26
N TYR A 529 -15.97 -22.02 21.07
CA TYR A 529 -17.40 -22.09 21.42
C TYR A 529 -17.69 -23.09 22.53
N PRO A 530 -18.60 -22.76 23.47
CA PRO A 530 -19.04 -23.68 24.50
C PRO A 530 -19.70 -24.91 23.85
N VAL A 531 -19.26 -26.08 24.31
CA VAL A 531 -19.89 -27.35 24.03
C VAL A 531 -21.25 -27.36 24.74
N ASN A 532 -22.33 -27.74 24.06
CA ASN A 532 -23.64 -27.84 24.72
C ASN A 532 -23.63 -28.97 25.78
N GLU A 533 -24.67 -29.04 26.62
CA GLU A 533 -24.80 -30.07 27.67
C GLU A 533 -24.74 -31.53 27.15
N GLU A 534 -24.82 -31.73 25.83
CA GLU A 534 -24.76 -33.02 25.13
C GLU A 534 -23.39 -33.33 24.51
N GLY A 535 -22.35 -32.51 24.74
CA GLY A 535 -21.01 -32.78 24.22
C GLY A 535 -20.81 -32.43 22.75
N ARG A 536 -21.74 -31.68 22.12
CA ARG A 536 -21.64 -31.24 20.71
C ARG A 536 -21.18 -29.80 20.61
N GLU A 537 -20.19 -29.56 19.74
CA GLU A 537 -19.78 -28.21 19.35
C GLU A 537 -20.97 -27.52 18.65
N GLN A 538 -21.48 -26.42 19.23
CA GLN A 538 -22.39 -25.53 18.50
C GLN A 538 -21.58 -24.74 17.47
N LEU A 539 -21.43 -25.28 16.27
CA LEU A 539 -21.10 -24.49 15.08
C LEU A 539 -22.30 -23.59 14.76
N GLN A 540 -22.47 -22.50 15.50
CA GLN A 540 -23.39 -21.44 15.11
C GLN A 540 -22.76 -20.74 13.89
N ASN A 541 -23.47 -20.79 12.76
CA ASN A 541 -23.13 -20.24 11.45
C ASN A 541 -22.33 -21.21 10.55
N GLY A 542 -22.91 -21.51 9.39
CA GLY A 542 -22.38 -22.45 8.40
C GLY A 542 -20.88 -22.26 8.13
N ALA A 543 -20.20 -23.39 7.96
CA ALA A 543 -18.75 -23.46 7.79
C ALA A 543 -18.25 -22.49 6.70
N VAL A 544 -17.23 -21.70 7.07
CA VAL A 544 -16.57 -20.71 6.22
C VAL A 544 -15.08 -20.96 6.20
N ALA A 545 -14.48 -20.69 5.06
CA ALA A 545 -13.04 -20.64 4.87
C ALA A 545 -12.58 -19.19 4.92
N VAL A 546 -11.45 -18.96 5.58
CA VAL A 546 -10.74 -17.67 5.57
C VAL A 546 -9.38 -17.89 4.93
N GLU A 547 -9.11 -17.16 3.86
CA GLU A 547 -7.91 -17.32 3.03
C GLU A 547 -7.23 -15.95 2.80
N MET A 548 -5.90 -15.98 2.64
CA MET A 548 -5.14 -14.88 2.05
C MET A 548 -4.78 -15.26 0.62
N VAL A 549 -5.19 -14.46 -0.36
CA VAL A 549 -5.00 -14.77 -1.78
C VAL A 549 -4.25 -13.66 -2.48
N SER A 550 -3.10 -13.98 -3.07
CA SER A 550 -2.34 -13.08 -3.94
C SER A 550 -3.00 -12.94 -5.31
N LEU A 551 -3.97 -12.03 -5.44
CA LEU A 551 -4.82 -11.87 -6.63
C LEU A 551 -4.09 -11.31 -7.84
N PHE A 552 -3.16 -10.38 -7.62
CA PHE A 552 -2.58 -9.60 -8.71
C PHE A 552 -1.17 -10.05 -9.04
N ASP A 553 -0.92 -10.19 -10.33
CA ASP A 553 0.44 -10.25 -10.82
C ASP A 553 1.15 -8.92 -10.59
N GLN A 554 2.13 -8.95 -9.69
CA GLN A 554 2.93 -7.77 -9.37
C GLN A 554 3.76 -7.27 -10.56
N VAL A 555 3.96 -8.07 -11.61
CA VAL A 555 4.66 -7.61 -12.83
C VAL A 555 4.00 -6.41 -13.48
N THR A 556 2.70 -6.25 -13.27
CA THR A 556 1.90 -5.14 -13.79
C THR A 556 2.06 -3.85 -12.98
N GLY A 557 2.92 -3.84 -11.97
CA GLY A 557 3.10 -2.73 -11.03
C GLY A 557 2.08 -2.73 -9.88
N SER A 558 1.36 -3.84 -9.69
CA SER A 558 0.40 -4.03 -8.59
C SER A 558 1.10 -4.56 -7.34
N GLY A 559 1.67 -3.63 -6.56
CA GLY A 559 2.36 -3.99 -5.31
C GLY A 559 1.44 -4.49 -4.20
N ARG A 560 0.18 -4.04 -4.17
CA ARG A 560 -0.81 -4.42 -3.15
C ARG A 560 -1.65 -5.56 -3.71
N ASN A 561 -1.19 -6.79 -3.50
CA ASN A 561 -1.68 -7.96 -4.21
C ASN A 561 -2.44 -8.97 -3.34
N VAL A 562 -2.39 -8.86 -2.01
CA VAL A 562 -3.02 -9.83 -1.11
C VAL A 562 -4.45 -9.40 -0.77
N ALA A 563 -5.40 -10.28 -1.03
CA ALA A 563 -6.78 -10.16 -0.60
C ALA A 563 -7.05 -11.03 0.64
N LEU A 564 -7.76 -10.46 1.61
CA LEU A 564 -8.43 -11.22 2.67
C LEU A 564 -9.76 -11.72 2.11
N VAL A 565 -9.96 -13.04 2.14
CA VAL A 565 -11.11 -13.70 1.53
C VAL A 565 -11.86 -14.50 2.59
N VAL A 566 -13.18 -14.32 2.64
CA VAL A 566 -14.09 -15.21 3.38
C VAL A 566 -15.07 -15.81 2.39
N SER A 567 -15.14 -17.13 2.32
CA SER A 567 -16.06 -17.85 1.45
C SER A 567 -16.75 -19.01 2.18
N PRO A 568 -18.00 -19.35 1.86
CA PRO A 568 -18.63 -20.57 2.35
C PRO A 568 -17.84 -21.82 1.93
N THR A 569 -17.76 -22.84 2.80
CA THR A 569 -17.09 -24.14 2.51
C THR A 569 -18.01 -25.17 1.91
#